data_AF-X1D1X2-F1
#
_entry.id   AF-X1D1X2-F1
#
_cell.length_a   1.000
_cell.length_b   1.000
_cell.length_c   1.000
_cell.angle_alpha   90.00
_cell.angle_beta   90.00
_cell.angle_gamma   90.00
#
_symmetry.space_group_name_H-M   'P 1'
#
loop_
_entity.id
_entity.type
_entity.pdbx_description
1 polymer ?
#
loop_
_entity_poly.entity_id
_entity_poly.type
_entity_poly.pdbx_seq_one_letter_code
_entity_poly.pdbx_strand_id
1 'polypeptide(L)'
;AIIVLIIAYRKPILGLITIIPVLISMIWILGTMYFIGYDLNILTITVTSLIIGIGIDYSIHTTERFKIVADKTGDITAAVCETVSKTGGALLIAALTTTLGFIVLIFAPIPPQVQFGVITAITITYSFITSVLLLPLILAKWAKWRKDRFGFIISPTPPEPDYLKEVDSYERKK
;
A
#
# COMPACT_ATOMS: atom_id res chain seq x y z
N ALA A 1 -10.45 -10.39 2.69
CA ALA A 1 -9.54 -9.61 1.83
C ALA A 1 -9.97 -9.62 0.36
N ILE A 2 -9.57 -10.63 -0.44
CA ILE A 2 -9.76 -10.65 -1.89
C ILE A 2 -11.23 -10.48 -2.31
N ILE A 3 -12.14 -11.26 -1.72
CA ILE A 3 -13.58 -11.19 -2.03
C ILE A 3 -14.12 -9.77 -1.80
N VAL A 4 -13.76 -9.16 -0.66
CA VAL A 4 -14.19 -7.80 -0.32
C VAL A 4 -13.67 -6.79 -1.35
N LEU A 5 -12.39 -6.89 -1.76
CA LEU A 5 -11.82 -6.00 -2.78
C LEU A 5 -12.48 -6.18 -4.14
N ILE A 6 -12.78 -7.42 -4.55
CA ILE A 6 -13.48 -7.70 -5.80
C ILE A 6 -14.86 -7.05 -5.81
N ILE A 7 -15.60 -7.18 -4.69
CA ILE A 7 -16.92 -6.56 -4.53
C ILE A 7 -16.81 -5.03 -4.52
N ALA A 8 -15.89 -4.48 -3.74
CA ALA A 8 -15.71 -3.04 -3.57
C ALA A 8 -15.33 -2.34 -4.88
N TYR A 9 -14.39 -2.91 -5.63
CA TYR A 9 -13.92 -2.31 -6.89
C TYR A 9 -14.78 -2.66 -8.10
N ARG A 10 -15.67 -3.67 -7.99
CA ARG A 10 -16.44 -4.24 -9.12
C ARG A 10 -15.57 -4.61 -10.34
N LYS A 11 -14.25 -4.77 -10.12
CA LYS A 11 -13.23 -5.06 -11.13
C LYS A 11 -12.23 -6.05 -10.53
N PRO A 12 -12.32 -7.35 -10.87
CA PRO A 12 -11.54 -8.38 -10.18
C PRO A 12 -10.03 -8.19 -10.35
N ILE A 13 -9.60 -7.72 -11.52
CA ILE A 13 -8.18 -7.46 -11.80
C ILE A 13 -7.61 -6.37 -10.88
N LEU A 14 -8.39 -5.33 -10.58
CA LEU A 14 -7.93 -4.25 -9.69
C LEU A 14 -7.75 -4.79 -8.26
N GLY A 15 -8.71 -5.56 -7.76
CA GLY A 15 -8.60 -6.20 -6.45
C GLY A 15 -7.42 -7.16 -6.34
N LEU A 16 -7.10 -7.90 -7.41
CA LEU A 16 -5.92 -8.77 -7.47
C LEU A 16 -4.61 -7.97 -7.49
N ILE A 17 -4.55 -6.84 -8.20
CA ILE A 17 -3.35 -5.98 -8.18
C ILE A 17 -3.14 -5.38 -6.79
N THR A 18 -4.22 -4.95 -6.13
CA THR A 18 -4.17 -4.35 -4.80
C THR A 18 -3.63 -5.31 -3.72
N ILE A 19 -3.75 -6.64 -3.87
CA ILE A 19 -3.22 -7.57 -2.85
C ILE A 19 -1.73 -7.90 -3.03
N ILE A 20 -1.13 -7.58 -4.17
CA ILE A 20 0.28 -7.91 -4.47
C ILE A 20 1.26 -7.42 -3.39
N PRO A 21 1.19 -6.17 -2.89
CA PRO A 21 2.12 -5.68 -1.86
C PRO A 21 2.08 -6.49 -0.57
N VAL A 22 0.88 -6.95 -0.18
CA VAL A 22 0.65 -7.76 1.02
C VAL A 22 1.34 -9.10 0.89
N LEU A 23 1.19 -9.76 -0.27
CA LEU A 23 1.85 -11.04 -0.54
C LEU A 23 3.37 -10.90 -0.58
N ILE A 24 3.90 -9.85 -1.22
CA ILE A 24 5.34 -9.58 -1.24
C ILE A 24 5.87 -9.34 0.17
N SER A 25 5.18 -8.52 0.97
CA SER A 25 5.56 -8.24 2.36
C SER A 25 5.56 -9.49 3.22
N MET A 26 4.60 -10.39 3.01
CA MET A 26 4.52 -11.67 3.69
C MET A 26 5.69 -12.59 3.32
N ILE A 27 6.08 -12.65 2.04
CA ILE A 27 7.26 -13.42 1.62
C ILE A 27 8.53 -12.81 2.23
N TRP A 28 8.65 -11.48 2.21
CA TRP A 28 9.81 -10.79 2.75
C TRP A 28 9.97 -11.02 4.25
N ILE A 29 8.90 -10.94 5.05
CA ILE A 29 9.03 -11.16 6.50
C ILE A 29 9.40 -12.61 6.82
N LEU A 30 8.84 -13.60 6.12
CA LEU A 30 9.21 -15.00 6.30
C LEU A 30 10.68 -15.25 5.94
N GLY A 31 11.15 -14.62 4.86
CA GLY A 31 12.58 -14.63 4.50
C GLY A 31 13.45 -13.97 5.56
N THR A 32 13.05 -12.80 6.08
CA THR A 32 13.77 -12.09 7.13
C THR A 32 13.86 -12.91 8.41
N MET A 33 12.77 -13.57 8.83
CA MET A 33 12.75 -14.47 9.99
C MET A 33 13.74 -15.61 9.83
N TYR A 34 13.83 -16.21 8.63
CA TYR A 34 14.82 -17.25 8.34
C TYR A 34 16.26 -16.74 8.50
N PHE A 35 16.57 -15.53 7.97
CA PHE A 35 17.91 -14.97 8.05
C PHE A 35 18.34 -14.55 9.46
N ILE A 36 17.42 -14.05 10.29
CA ILE A 36 17.72 -13.63 11.67
C ILE A 36 17.62 -14.78 12.68
N GLY A 37 17.21 -15.98 12.25
CA GLY A 37 17.10 -17.17 13.09
C GLY A 37 15.92 -17.12 14.07
N TYR A 38 14.82 -16.46 13.71
CA TYR A 38 13.61 -16.43 14.54
C TYR A 38 12.68 -17.58 14.17
N ASP A 39 12.30 -18.37 15.18
CA ASP A 39 11.34 -19.46 15.02
C ASP A 39 9.91 -18.95 14.86
N LEU A 40 9.11 -19.71 14.10
CA LEU A 40 7.67 -19.51 14.03
C LEU A 40 7.04 -19.95 15.36
N ASN A 41 6.48 -19.00 16.08
CA ASN A 41 5.68 -19.20 17.27
C ASN A 41 4.28 -18.58 17.11
N ILE A 42 3.42 -18.79 18.12
CA ILE A 42 2.04 -18.30 18.12
C ILE A 42 1.96 -16.79 17.85
N LEU A 43 2.84 -15.98 18.45
CA LEU A 43 2.86 -14.54 18.24
C LEU A 43 3.32 -14.16 16.82
N THR A 44 4.34 -14.81 16.28
CA THR A 44 4.77 -14.52 14.90
C THR A 44 3.72 -14.93 13.86
N ILE A 45 2.92 -15.97 14.15
CA ILE A 45 1.77 -16.35 13.32
C ILE A 45 0.70 -15.27 13.38
N THR A 46 0.44 -14.64 14.54
CA THR A 46 -0.51 -13.52 14.58
C THR A 46 -0.05 -12.30 13.76
N VAL A 47 1.26 -12.11 13.58
CA VAL A 47 1.77 -11.07 12.67
C VAL A 47 1.30 -11.31 11.24
N THR A 48 1.17 -12.56 10.78
CA THR A 48 0.64 -12.82 9.43
C THR A 48 -0.80 -12.35 9.25
N SER A 49 -1.62 -12.41 10.31
CA SER A 49 -2.97 -11.84 10.32
C SER A 49 -2.92 -10.31 10.32
N LEU A 50 -2.01 -9.71 11.11
CA LEU A 50 -1.81 -8.25 11.13
C LEU A 50 -1.37 -7.70 9.77
N ILE A 51 -0.51 -8.43 9.04
CA ILE A 51 -0.10 -8.09 7.67
C ILE A 51 -1.30 -7.94 6.76
N ILE A 52 -2.24 -8.87 6.85
CA ILE A 52 -3.43 -8.84 6.02
C ILE A 52 -4.28 -7.61 6.36
N GLY A 53 -4.37 -7.19 7.61
CA GLY A 53 -5.05 -5.94 7.97
C GLY A 53 -4.30 -4.71 7.45
N ILE A 54 -3.14 -4.43 8.07
CA ILE A 54 -2.40 -3.18 7.85
C ILE A 54 -1.89 -3.06 6.41
N GLY A 55 -1.40 -4.17 5.82
CA GLY A 55 -0.89 -4.17 4.46
C GLY A 55 -1.99 -3.94 3.42
N ILE A 56 -3.20 -4.47 3.65
CA ILE A 56 -4.34 -4.21 2.77
C ILE A 56 -4.77 -2.75 2.88
N ASP A 57 -4.81 -2.18 4.09
CA ASP A 57 -5.19 -0.78 4.28
C ASP A 57 -4.29 0.16 3.47
N TYR A 58 -2.97 -0.01 3.56
CA TYR A 58 -2.02 0.77 2.77
C TYR A 58 -2.23 0.57 1.26
N SER A 59 -2.46 -0.67 0.83
CA SER A 59 -2.69 -0.99 -0.57
C SER A 59 -3.99 -0.39 -1.10
N ILE A 60 -5.07 -0.36 -0.29
CA ILE A 60 -6.35 0.25 -0.64
C ILE A 60 -6.19 1.76 -0.80
N HIS A 61 -5.56 2.43 0.17
CA HIS A 61 -5.35 3.88 0.11
C HIS A 61 -4.53 4.30 -1.12
N THR A 62 -3.45 3.57 -1.41
CA THR A 62 -2.66 3.79 -2.63
C THR A 62 -3.50 3.54 -3.88
N THR A 63 -4.23 2.42 -3.96
CA THR A 63 -5.02 2.05 -5.15
C THR A 63 -6.11 3.10 -5.42
N GLU A 64 -6.84 3.51 -4.39
CA GLU A 64 -7.91 4.50 -4.56
C GLU A 64 -7.36 5.86 -4.94
N ARG A 65 -6.24 6.31 -4.36
CA ARG A 65 -5.65 7.59 -4.77
C ARG A 65 -5.20 7.55 -6.22
N PHE A 66 -4.50 6.49 -6.63
CA PHE A 66 -4.07 6.31 -8.01
C PHE A 66 -5.27 6.34 -8.95
N LYS A 67 -6.34 5.61 -8.60
CA LYS A 67 -7.57 5.54 -9.40
C LYS A 67 -8.24 6.90 -9.55
N ILE A 68 -8.40 7.64 -8.46
CA ILE A 68 -9.01 8.98 -8.48
C ILE A 68 -8.22 9.91 -9.41
N VAL A 69 -6.90 9.97 -9.27
CA VAL A 69 -6.08 10.90 -10.08
C VAL A 69 -6.06 10.44 -11.54
N ALA A 70 -5.89 9.15 -11.81
CA ALA A 70 -5.84 8.62 -13.17
C ALA A 70 -7.16 8.83 -13.93
N ASP A 71 -8.31 8.67 -13.26
CA ASP A 71 -9.62 8.92 -13.86
C ASP A 71 -9.90 10.41 -14.04
N LYS A 72 -9.42 11.27 -13.12
CA LYS A 72 -9.61 12.73 -13.23
C LYS A 72 -8.73 13.39 -14.27
N THR A 73 -7.46 12.97 -14.41
CA THR A 73 -6.49 13.67 -15.27
C THR A 73 -6.27 12.97 -16.62
N GLY A 74 -6.54 11.67 -16.71
CA GLY A 74 -6.16 10.88 -17.89
C GLY A 74 -4.64 10.69 -18.02
N ASP A 75 -3.85 11.12 -17.02
CA ASP A 75 -2.40 11.02 -16.99
C ASP A 75 -1.93 10.07 -15.88
N ILE A 76 -1.33 8.96 -16.32
CA ILE A 76 -0.79 7.91 -15.47
C ILE A 76 0.41 8.43 -14.66
N THR A 77 1.22 9.31 -15.23
CA THR A 77 2.42 9.85 -14.57
C THR A 77 2.01 10.78 -13.43
N ALA A 78 1.06 11.67 -13.67
CA ALA A 78 0.45 12.50 -12.64
C ALA A 78 -0.16 11.64 -11.52
N ALA A 79 -0.86 10.56 -11.87
CA ALA A 79 -1.45 9.63 -10.90
C ALA A 79 -0.40 8.95 -10.01
N VAL A 80 0.73 8.51 -10.56
CA VAL A 80 1.83 7.97 -9.77
C VAL A 80 2.41 9.04 -8.86
N CYS A 81 2.77 10.20 -9.42
CA CYS A 81 3.43 11.28 -8.69
C CYS A 81 2.60 11.72 -7.49
N GLU A 82 1.31 12.01 -7.68
CA GLU A 82 0.43 12.47 -6.63
C GLU A 82 0.11 11.39 -5.58
N THR A 83 0.01 10.13 -6.00
CA THR A 83 -0.18 9.01 -5.07
C THR A 83 1.03 8.86 -4.14
N VAL A 84 2.24 8.93 -4.68
CA VAL A 84 3.48 8.80 -3.89
C VAL A 84 3.71 10.03 -3.02
N SER A 85 3.53 11.25 -3.54
CA SER A 85 3.82 12.47 -2.79
C SER A 85 2.80 12.75 -1.68
N LYS A 86 1.50 12.58 -1.95
CA LYS A 86 0.44 12.91 -0.97
C LYS A 86 0.06 11.72 -0.11
N THR A 87 -0.48 10.66 -0.72
CA THR A 87 -0.92 9.48 0.02
C THR A 87 0.27 8.76 0.62
N GLY A 88 1.40 8.67 -0.09
CA GLY A 88 2.64 8.12 0.46
C GLY A 88 3.13 8.88 1.69
N GLY A 89 3.06 10.22 1.71
CA GLY A 89 3.41 11.02 2.88
C GLY A 89 2.51 10.72 4.10
N ALA A 90 1.19 10.64 3.89
CA ALA A 90 0.26 10.29 4.97
C ALA A 90 0.48 8.86 5.50
N LEU A 91 0.70 7.90 4.60
CA LEU A 91 0.99 6.51 4.95
C LEU A 91 2.34 6.37 5.66
N LEU A 92 3.33 7.20 5.33
CA LEU A 92 4.64 7.20 6.01
C LEU A 92 4.48 7.57 7.47
N ILE A 93 3.71 8.63 7.77
CA ILE A 93 3.46 9.05 9.14
C ILE A 93 2.73 7.94 9.91
N ALA A 94 1.70 7.33 9.30
CA ALA A 94 0.96 6.21 9.91
C ALA A 94 1.87 5.00 10.15
N ALA A 95 2.74 4.66 9.21
CA ALA A 95 3.70 3.57 9.34
C ALA A 95 4.71 3.85 10.46
N LEU A 96 5.24 5.08 10.53
CA LEU A 96 6.20 5.47 11.56
C LEU A 96 5.59 5.41 12.96
N THR A 97 4.42 6.00 13.18
CA THR A 97 3.77 5.98 14.50
C THR A 97 3.46 4.56 14.96
N THR A 98 2.95 3.72 14.05
CA THR A 98 2.64 2.31 14.36
C THR A 98 3.91 1.51 14.64
N THR A 99 4.95 1.68 13.81
CA THR A 99 6.25 1.03 13.98
C THR A 99 6.89 1.39 15.32
N LEU A 100 6.89 2.68 15.68
CA LEU A 100 7.39 3.14 16.98
C LEU A 100 6.62 2.52 18.14
N GLY A 101 5.29 2.38 18.01
CA GLY A 101 4.47 1.68 18.99
C GLY A 101 4.90 0.22 19.20
N PHE A 102 5.22 -0.50 18.13
CA PHE A 102 5.72 -1.88 18.21
C PHE A 102 7.16 -1.98 18.70
N ILE A 103 8.02 -1.00 18.40
CA ILE A 103 9.42 -0.95 18.87
C ILE A 103 9.50 -0.91 20.40
N VAL A 104 8.51 -0.34 21.09
CA VAL A 104 8.44 -0.35 22.56
C VAL A 104 8.49 -1.77 23.14
N LEU A 105 8.00 -2.78 22.40
CA LEU A 105 8.04 -4.17 22.85
C LEU A 105 9.45 -4.75 22.92
N ILE A 106 10.49 -4.06 22.45
CA ILE A 106 11.88 -4.46 22.66
C ILE A 106 12.24 -4.46 24.16
N PHE A 107 11.57 -3.64 24.96
CA PHE A 107 11.75 -3.61 26.42
C PHE A 107 10.91 -4.66 27.16
N ALA A 108 10.23 -5.55 26.45
CA ALA A 108 9.41 -6.57 27.08
C ALA A 108 10.28 -7.61 27.83
N PRO A 109 9.80 -8.12 28.98
CA PRO A 109 10.56 -9.07 29.79
C PRO A 109 10.59 -10.50 29.20
N ILE A 110 9.71 -10.78 28.23
CA ILE A 110 9.51 -12.13 27.68
C ILE A 110 10.00 -12.15 26.21
N PRO A 111 10.98 -12.99 25.83
CA PRO A 111 11.59 -12.95 24.50
C PRO A 111 10.63 -13.07 23.30
N PRO A 112 9.59 -13.94 23.33
CA PRO A 112 8.56 -13.94 22.29
C PRO A 112 7.88 -12.59 22.03
N GLN A 113 7.71 -11.74 23.05
CA GLN A 113 7.11 -10.41 22.90
C GLN A 113 8.08 -9.43 22.20
N VAL A 114 9.36 -9.51 22.53
CA VAL A 114 10.42 -8.76 21.83
C VAL A 114 10.45 -9.13 20.36
N GLN A 115 10.45 -10.44 20.05
CA GLN A 115 10.39 -10.94 18.67
C GLN A 115 9.15 -10.42 17.94
N PHE A 116 7.98 -10.50 18.57
CA PHE A 116 6.74 -9.99 18.01
C PHE A 116 6.81 -8.50 17.67
N GLY A 117 7.35 -7.68 18.58
CA GLY A 117 7.55 -6.24 18.33
C GLY A 117 8.45 -5.96 17.13
N VAL A 118 9.62 -6.60 17.09
CA VAL A 118 10.60 -6.44 16.01
C VAL A 118 10.03 -6.90 14.65
N ILE A 119 9.44 -8.09 14.61
CA ILE A 119 8.85 -8.66 13.38
C ILE A 119 7.71 -7.79 12.88
N THR A 120 6.85 -7.28 13.77
CA THR A 120 5.73 -6.41 13.37
C THR A 120 6.23 -5.06 12.85
N ALA A 121 7.25 -4.46 13.48
CA ALA A 121 7.87 -3.22 13.03
C ALA A 121 8.48 -3.34 11.62
N ILE A 122 9.24 -4.41 11.37
CA ILE A 122 9.81 -4.71 10.05
C ILE A 122 8.70 -4.90 9.01
N THR A 123 7.67 -5.63 9.40
CA THR A 123 6.52 -5.94 8.56
C THR A 123 5.73 -4.71 8.12
N ILE A 124 5.48 -3.77 9.03
CA ILE A 124 4.81 -2.49 8.71
C ILE A 124 5.66 -1.72 7.71
N THR A 125 6.97 -1.71 7.91
CA THR A 125 7.92 -1.05 7.00
C THR A 125 7.88 -1.67 5.61
N TYR A 126 7.90 -3.00 5.49
CA TYR A 126 7.74 -3.69 4.20
C TYR A 126 6.39 -3.42 3.55
N SER A 127 5.32 -3.42 4.32
CA SER A 127 3.97 -3.12 3.84
C SER A 127 3.88 -1.72 3.27
N PHE A 128 4.49 -0.74 3.94
CA PHE A 128 4.58 0.65 3.47
C PHE A 128 5.40 0.75 2.17
N ILE A 129 6.63 0.19 2.15
CA ILE A 129 7.53 0.24 0.99
C ILE A 129 6.84 -0.38 -0.24
N THR A 130 6.29 -1.57 -0.09
CA THR A 130 5.65 -2.29 -1.20
C THR A 130 4.38 -1.58 -1.68
N SER A 131 3.57 -1.04 -0.75
CA SER A 131 2.31 -0.37 -1.11
C SER A 131 2.50 1.03 -1.67
N VAL A 132 3.56 1.76 -1.31
CA VAL A 132 3.78 3.14 -1.79
C VAL A 132 4.72 3.18 -2.98
N LEU A 133 5.73 2.29 -3.05
CA LEU A 133 6.70 2.31 -4.14
C LEU A 133 6.36 1.32 -5.25
N LEU A 134 6.03 0.06 -4.91
CA LEU A 134 5.80 -0.97 -5.94
C LEU A 134 4.40 -0.89 -6.54
N LEU A 135 3.37 -0.71 -5.71
CA LEU A 135 1.98 -0.76 -6.17
C LEU A 135 1.64 0.30 -7.23
N PRO A 136 2.01 1.60 -7.10
CA PRO A 136 1.72 2.59 -8.13
C PRO A 136 2.37 2.25 -9.48
N LEU A 137 3.55 1.63 -9.48
CA LEU A 137 4.24 1.21 -10.71
C LEU A 137 3.51 0.05 -11.40
N ILE A 138 3.01 -0.91 -10.63
CA ILE A 138 2.20 -2.02 -11.15
C ILE A 138 0.90 -1.47 -11.73
N LEU A 139 0.22 -0.59 -10.99
CA LEU A 139 -1.00 0.08 -11.44
C LEU A 139 -0.75 0.91 -12.71
N ALA A 140 0.36 1.64 -12.80
CA ALA A 140 0.74 2.42 -13.98
C ALA A 140 0.91 1.54 -15.23
N LYS A 141 1.61 0.41 -15.10
CA LYS A 141 1.76 -0.56 -16.21
C LYS A 141 0.41 -1.12 -16.65
N TRP A 142 -0.43 -1.52 -15.70
CA TRP A 142 -1.77 -2.03 -16.01
C TRP A 142 -2.67 -0.96 -16.64
N ALA A 143 -2.64 0.27 -16.12
CA ALA A 143 -3.36 1.43 -16.64
C ALA A 143 -2.95 1.78 -18.08
N LYS A 144 -1.64 1.73 -18.37
CA LYS A 144 -1.13 1.98 -19.72
C LYS A 144 -1.62 0.92 -20.70
N TRP A 145 -1.49 -0.36 -20.34
CA TRP A 145 -2.01 -1.47 -21.13
C TRP A 145 -3.52 -1.36 -21.39
N ARG A 146 -4.30 -0.93 -20.38
CA ARG A 146 -5.74 -0.67 -20.51
C ARG A 146 -6.04 0.47 -21.47
N LYS A 147 -5.32 1.59 -21.35
CA LYS A 147 -5.46 2.76 -22.24
C LYS A 147 -5.19 2.36 -23.69
N ASP A 148 -4.11 1.62 -23.95
CA ASP A 148 -3.73 1.18 -25.29
C ASP A 148 -4.73 0.20 -25.92
N ARG A 149 -5.39 -0.64 -25.11
CA ARG A 149 -6.32 -1.69 -25.59
C ARG A 149 -7.79 -1.23 -25.67
N PHE A 150 -8.22 -0.35 -24.78
CA PHE A 150 -9.63 0.00 -24.61
C PHE A 150 -9.92 1.50 -24.70
N GLY A 151 -8.89 2.36 -24.76
CA GLY A 151 -9.05 3.82 -24.89
C GLY A 151 -9.29 4.57 -23.57
N PHE A 152 -9.38 3.87 -22.43
CA PHE A 152 -9.57 4.46 -21.11
C PHE A 152 -8.70 3.78 -20.05
N ILE A 153 -8.36 4.51 -18.98
CA ILE A 153 -7.45 4.04 -17.93
C ILE A 153 -8.19 3.13 -16.95
N ILE A 154 -9.06 3.69 -16.11
CA ILE A 154 -9.84 2.90 -15.15
C ILE A 154 -11.33 3.01 -15.45
N SER A 155 -11.94 4.20 -15.40
CA SER A 155 -13.33 4.43 -15.80
C SER A 155 -13.43 5.17 -17.15
N PRO A 156 -14.46 4.88 -17.97
CA PRO A 156 -14.63 5.47 -19.30
C PRO A 156 -15.24 6.89 -19.27
N THR A 157 -15.33 7.53 -18.11
CA THR A 157 -15.82 8.91 -17.98
C THR A 157 -14.73 9.92 -18.42
N PRO A 158 -15.09 11.03 -19.08
CA PRO A 158 -14.12 12.04 -19.50
C PRO A 158 -13.36 12.65 -18.29
N PRO A 159 -12.06 12.92 -18.43
CA PRO A 159 -11.25 13.63 -17.42
C PRO A 159 -11.83 15.01 -17.05
N GLU A 160 -11.67 15.44 -15.80
CA GLU A 160 -12.18 16.71 -15.29
C GLU A 160 -11.19 17.86 -15.62
N PRO A 161 -11.58 18.92 -16.36
CA PRO A 161 -10.63 19.83 -17.03
C PRO A 161 -9.66 20.63 -16.14
N ASP A 162 -9.94 20.86 -14.85
CA ASP A 162 -9.22 21.84 -14.02
C ASP A 162 -8.57 21.26 -12.74
N TYR A 163 -8.50 19.94 -12.59
CA TYR A 163 -8.02 19.28 -11.35
C TYR A 163 -6.60 19.68 -10.91
N LEU A 164 -5.66 19.76 -11.85
CA LEU A 164 -4.26 20.10 -11.54
C LEU A 164 -4.10 21.55 -11.06
N LYS A 165 -4.93 22.49 -11.57
CA LYS A 165 -4.92 23.88 -11.10
C LYS A 165 -5.41 23.98 -9.65
N GLU A 166 -6.38 23.14 -9.28
CA GLU A 166 -6.94 23.09 -7.95
C GLU A 166 -5.91 22.53 -6.94
N VAL A 167 -5.24 21.43 -7.28
CA VAL A 167 -4.14 20.85 -6.50
C VAL A 167 -3.00 21.85 -6.29
N ASP A 168 -2.53 22.50 -7.37
CA ASP A 168 -1.48 23.53 -7.29
C ASP A 168 -1.92 24.74 -6.47
N SER A 169 -3.22 25.06 -6.44
CA SER A 169 -3.76 26.15 -5.63
C SER A 169 -3.81 25.82 -4.13
N TYR A 170 -4.03 24.54 -3.79
CA TYR A 170 -3.95 24.07 -2.41
C TYR A 170 -2.51 24.00 -1.91
N GLU A 171 -1.57 23.57 -2.76
CA GLU A 171 -0.15 23.53 -2.40
C GLU A 171 0.48 24.92 -2.31
N ARG A 172 0.08 25.88 -3.18
CA ARG A 172 0.52 27.28 -3.08
C ARG A 172 -0.04 28.07 -1.90
N LYS A 173 -1.05 27.55 -1.20
CA LYS A 173 -1.67 28.17 -0.02
C LYS A 173 -1.09 27.68 1.31
N LYS A 174 -0.16 26.71 1.28
CA LYS A 174 0.63 26.28 2.44
C LYS A 174 1.99 26.95 2.43
#